data_AF-A0A0F2QL25-F1
#
_entry.id   AF-A0A0F2QL25-F1
#
_cell.length_a   1.000
_cell.length_b   1.000
_cell.length_c   1.000
_cell.angle_alpha   90.00
_cell.angle_beta   90.00
_cell.angle_gamma   90.00
#
_symmetry.space_group_name_H-M   'P 1'
#
loop_
_entity.id
_entity.type
_entity.pdbx_description
1 polymer ?
#
loop_
_entity_poly.entity_id
_entity_poly.type
_entity_poly.pdbx_seq_one_letter_code
_entity_poly.pdbx_strand_id
1 'polypeptide(L)' 'MTEATREKLRQTVAKIERLEEEKKEVAEQIKEVYSEAKAFGFDTKALRQVVRLRKIEKADREEQEMVLETYLIALGEA' A
#
# COMPACT_ATOMS: atom_id res chain seq x y z
N MET A 1 25.07 -30.03 -3.65
CA MET A 1 23.81 -29.94 -2.88
C MET A 1 23.35 -31.35 -2.52
N THR A 2 22.97 -31.59 -1.27
CA THR A 2 22.38 -32.88 -0.86
C THR A 2 20.92 -32.96 -1.30
N GLU A 3 20.35 -34.17 -1.36
CA GLU A 3 18.95 -34.34 -1.76
C GLU A 3 17.99 -33.62 -0.78
N ALA A 4 18.31 -33.63 0.52
CA ALA A 4 17.58 -32.86 1.52
C ALA A 4 17.59 -31.34 1.24
N THR A 5 18.72 -30.78 0.78
CA THR A 5 18.79 -29.36 0.40
C THR A 5 17.95 -29.06 -0.84
N ARG A 6 17.92 -29.97 -1.83
CA ARG A 6 17.08 -29.80 -3.04
C ARG A 6 15.59 -29.85 -2.69
N GLU A 7 15.19 -30.77 -1.82
CA GLU A 7 13.81 -30.88 -1.38
C GLU A 7 13.34 -29.65 -0.61
N LYS A 8 14.19 -29.15 0.31
CA LYS A 8 13.90 -27.91 1.03
C LYS A 8 13.75 -26.70 0.10
N LEU A 9 14.58 -26.63 -0.95
CA LEU A 9 14.49 -25.59 -1.96
C LEU A 9 13.15 -25.66 -2.72
N ARG A 10 12.75 -26.85 -3.21
CA ARG A 10 11.45 -27.06 -3.89
C ARG A 10 10.28 -26.60 -3.03
N GLN A 11 10.25 -27.01 -1.76
CA GLN A 11 9.19 -26.60 -0.82
C GLN A 11 9.16 -25.10 -0.58
N THR A 12 10.34 -24.47 -0.49
CA THR A 12 10.45 -23.02 -0.28
C THR A 12 9.94 -22.25 -1.50
N VAL A 13 10.32 -22.66 -2.71
CA VAL A 13 9.84 -22.05 -3.96
C VAL A 13 8.33 -22.21 -4.08
N ALA A 14 7.80 -23.42 -3.91
CA ALA A 14 6.35 -23.67 -3.99
C ALA A 14 5.54 -22.81 -2.99
N LYS A 15 6.08 -22.60 -1.78
CA LYS A 15 5.46 -21.70 -0.79
C LYS A 15 5.44 -20.25 -1.27
N ILE A 16 6.54 -19.76 -1.87
CA ILE A 16 6.62 -18.39 -2.39
C ILE A 16 5.65 -18.20 -3.56
N GLU A 17 5.62 -19.14 -4.52
CA GLU A 17 4.71 -19.07 -5.66
C GLU A 17 3.24 -19.01 -5.23
N ARG A 18 2.85 -19.83 -4.24
CA ARG A 18 1.51 -19.76 -3.67
C ARG A 18 1.20 -18.39 -3.06
N LEU A 19 2.13 -17.83 -2.29
CA LEU A 19 1.97 -16.51 -1.67
C LEU A 19 1.92 -15.37 -2.71
N GLU A 20 2.63 -15.49 -3.82
CA GLU A 20 2.56 -14.52 -4.92
C GLU A 20 1.20 -14.59 -5.66
N GLU A 21 0.62 -15.78 -5.85
CA GLU A 21 -0.73 -15.89 -6.40
C GLU A 21 -1.78 -15.30 -5.42
N GLU A 22 -1.70 -15.63 -4.13
CA GLU A 22 -2.58 -15.04 -3.09
C GLU A 22 -2.48 -13.50 -3.08
N LYS A 23 -1.27 -12.95 -3.19
CA LYS A 23 -1.03 -11.50 -3.27
C LYS A 23 -1.64 -10.88 -4.53
N LYS A 24 -1.58 -11.58 -5.67
CA LYS A 24 -2.18 -11.13 -6.93
C LYS A 24 -3.70 -11.13 -6.85
N GLU A 25 -4.32 -12.16 -6.27
CA GLU A 25 -5.76 -12.20 -6.03
C GLU A 25 -6.22 -11.02 -5.18
N VAL A 26 -5.53 -10.74 -4.07
CA VAL A 26 -5.81 -9.58 -3.22
C VAL A 26 -5.63 -8.25 -3.97
N ALA A 27 -4.61 -8.16 -4.83
CA ALA A 27 -4.38 -6.96 -5.63
C ALA A 27 -5.52 -6.68 -6.62
N GLU A 28 -6.06 -7.72 -7.26
CA GLU A 28 -7.23 -7.58 -8.14
C GLU A 28 -8.49 -7.22 -7.36
N GLN A 29 -8.74 -7.83 -6.19
CA GLN A 29 -9.86 -7.42 -5.31
C GLN A 29 -9.79 -5.95 -4.92
N ILE A 30 -8.60 -5.45 -4.54
CA ILE A 30 -8.40 -4.02 -4.23
C ILE A 30 -8.72 -3.14 -5.44
N LYS A 31 -8.34 -3.58 -6.66
CA LYS A 31 -8.59 -2.85 -7.90
C LYS A 31 -10.08 -2.82 -8.27
N GLU A 32 -10.82 -3.88 -8.01
CA GLU A 32 -12.27 -3.93 -8.14
C GLU A 32 -12.93 -2.91 -7.20
N VAL A 33 -12.55 -2.87 -5.92
CA VAL A 33 -13.06 -1.88 -4.95
C VAL A 33 -12.81 -0.43 -5.41
N TYR A 34 -11.63 -0.12 -5.93
CA TYR A 34 -11.37 1.21 -6.49
C TYR A 34 -12.21 1.49 -7.75
N SER A 35 -12.50 0.47 -8.56
CA SER A 35 -13.32 0.61 -9.76
C SER A 35 -14.78 0.88 -9.41
N GLU A 36 -15.31 0.18 -8.41
CA GLU A 36 -16.64 0.43 -7.84
C GLU A 36 -16.73 1.83 -7.23
N ALA A 37 -15.74 2.23 -6.44
CA ALA A 37 -15.66 3.58 -5.87
C ALA A 37 -15.68 4.66 -6.97
N LYS A 38 -14.98 4.43 -8.08
CA LYS A 38 -15.00 5.31 -9.25
C LYS A 38 -16.39 5.36 -9.89
N ALA A 39 -17.07 4.23 -10.05
CA ALA A 39 -18.42 4.17 -10.60
C ALA A 39 -19.43 4.93 -9.72
N PHE A 40 -19.21 4.93 -8.40
CA PHE A 40 -19.99 5.72 -7.44
C PHE A 40 -19.68 7.23 -7.49
N GLY A 41 -18.62 7.64 -8.19
CA GLY A 41 -18.22 9.05 -8.36
C GLY A 41 -17.10 9.51 -7.43
N PHE A 42 -16.45 8.62 -6.69
CA PHE A 42 -15.30 9.00 -5.87
C PHE A 42 -14.02 9.19 -6.69
N ASP A 43 -13.20 10.18 -6.30
CA ASP A 43 -11.85 10.33 -6.83
C ASP A 43 -10.92 9.25 -6.26
N THR A 44 -10.56 8.29 -7.11
CA THR A 44 -9.69 7.17 -6.71
C THR A 44 -8.25 7.59 -6.38
N LYS A 45 -7.73 8.71 -6.89
CA LYS A 45 -6.41 9.22 -6.52
C LYS A 45 -6.44 9.76 -5.09
N ALA A 46 -7.47 10.54 -4.76
CA ALA A 46 -7.70 11.03 -3.41
C ALA A 46 -7.89 9.86 -2.41
N LEU A 47 -8.68 8.84 -2.77
CA LEU A 47 -8.85 7.65 -1.92
C LEU A 47 -7.53 6.91 -1.66
N ARG A 48 -6.67 6.75 -2.67
CA ARG A 48 -5.34 6.14 -2.49
C ARG A 48 -4.47 6.95 -1.54
N GLN A 49 -4.53 8.29 -1.62
CA GLN A 49 -3.85 9.17 -0.68
C GLN A 49 -4.39 9.00 0.74
N VAL A 50 -5.73 8.96 0.92
CA VAL A 50 -6.36 8.70 2.21
C VAL A 50 -5.89 7.37 2.80
N VAL A 51 -5.91 6.27 2.02
CA VAL A 51 -5.45 4.96 2.49
C VAL A 51 -3.98 5.00 2.89
N ARG A 52 -3.12 5.68 2.13
CA ARG A 52 -1.69 5.86 2.47
C ARG A 52 -1.53 6.64 3.77
N LEU A 53 -2.21 7.77 3.92
CA LEU A 53 -2.15 8.58 5.14
C LEU A 53 -2.62 7.77 6.35
N ARG A 54 -3.70 6.99 6.22
CA ARG A 54 -4.23 6.16 7.31
C ARG A 54 -3.29 5.03 7.78
N LYS A 55 -2.23 4.73 7.04
CA LYS A 55 -1.17 3.80 7.48
C LYS A 55 -0.11 4.43 8.38
N ILE A 56 -0.06 5.77 8.43
CA ILE A 56 0.84 6.54 9.27
C ILE A 56 0.14 6.76 10.61
N GLU A 57 0.90 6.68 11.71
CA GLU A 57 0.37 7.00 13.04
C GLU A 57 -0.14 8.44 13.09
N LYS A 58 -1.19 8.67 13.89
CA LYS A 58 -1.86 9.97 13.90
C LYS A 58 -0.91 11.10 14.34
N ALA A 59 -0.12 10.86 15.37
CA ALA A 59 0.85 11.83 15.89
C ALA A 59 1.91 12.20 14.84
N ASP A 60 2.47 11.21 14.14
CA ASP A 60 3.45 11.43 13.08
C ASP A 60 2.87 12.25 11.92
N ARG A 61 1.59 12.05 11.57
CA ARG A 61 0.91 12.87 10.56
C ARG A 61 0.75 14.32 11.02
N GLU A 62 0.33 14.53 12.25
CA GLU A 62 0.15 15.88 12.82
C GLU A 62 1.49 16.62 12.87
N GLU A 63 2.58 15.95 13.24
CA GLU A 63 3.92 16.52 13.17
C GLU A 63 4.32 16.92 11.75
N GLN A 64 4.10 16.05 10.76
CA GLN A 64 4.38 16.35 9.36
C GLN A 64 3.55 17.52 8.84
N GLU A 65 2.27 17.61 9.23
CA GLU A 65 1.37 18.71 8.85
C GLU A 65 1.85 20.05 9.44
N MET A 66 2.28 20.08 10.70
CA MET A 66 2.84 21.30 11.32
C MET A 66 4.11 21.78 10.60
N VAL A 67 5.01 20.86 10.24
CA VAL A 67 6.22 21.20 9.48
C VAL A 67 5.87 21.73 8.09
N LEU A 68 4.94 21.07 7.40
CA LEU A 68 4.48 21.49 6.08
C LEU A 68 3.86 22.89 6.12
N GLU A 69 2.96 23.14 7.07
CA GLU A 69 2.33 24.45 7.26
C GLU A 69 3.38 25.54 7.51
N THR A 70 4.37 25.26 8.36
CA THR A 70 5.48 26.19 8.61
C THR A 70 6.21 26.57 7.31
N TYR A 71 6.46 25.61 6.43
CA TYR A 71 7.12 25.86 5.14
C TYR A 71 6.22 26.62 4.16
N LEU A 72 4.94 26.29 4.09
CA LEU A 72 4.00 27.01 3.23
C LEU A 72 3.85 28.47 3.66
N ILE A 73 3.79 28.75 4.97
CA ILE A 73 3.79 30.11 5.50
C ILE A 73 5.06 30.86 5.08
N ALA A 74 6.24 30.23 5.23
CA ALA A 74 7.51 30.84 4.85
C ALA A 74 7.62 31.14 3.34
N LEU A 75 6.93 30.35 2.51
CA LEU A 75 6.86 30.54 1.06
C LEU A 75 5.73 31.49 0.62
N GLY A 76 4.84 31.90 1.54
CA GLY A 76 3.68 32.73 1.22
C GLY A 76 2.54 31.97 0.50
N GLU A 77 2.48 30.66 0.69
CA GLU A 77 1.50 29.74 0.08
C GLU A 77 0.41 29.26 1.08
N ALA A 78 0.41 29.81 2.30
CA ALA A 78 -0.52 29.47 3.38
C ALA A 78 -1.76 30.37 3.42
#